data_AF-A0AAD3VY01-F1
#
_entry.id   AF-A0AAD3VY01-F1
#
_cell.length_a   1.000
_cell.length_b   1.000
_cell.length_c   1.000
_cell.angle_alpha   90.00
_cell.angle_beta   90.00
_cell.angle_gamma   90.00
#
_symmetry.space_group_name_H-M   'P 1'
#
loop_
_entity.id
_entity.type
_entity.pdbx_description
1 polymer ?
#
loop_
_entity_poly.entity_id
_entity_poly.type
_entity_poly.pdbx_seq_one_letter_code
_entity_poly.pdbx_strand_id
1 'polypeptide(L)'
;MKKKRNVRLIAIVLALCMFLGSGPAVLLAQATEDIEGHWAEEAIIRWVDRGIVKGYEDGTFGPDRFIKRAEFAALLNRTFGYATVSSIEFPDVSNGDWFAADVAKAVGAGYMKGYDDGTFRPDDFITRQEAALVFARIYELEQTGDTYDFTDFDSLPDWSRWAVVAVAKAGLMTGYPDGRFAPTGNLKRAETVTVLDRLVAGIFTEEGTYGSPDEETVIDGNVIVTAGDVTLVNFRITGNLLIAESVGEGTVTLAKVTVDGELLIRGGGSDSIVLANTTVVTLIIDKEGVRVVILEGTQVTEAYVRVPSMVEQDAEGEGIKALIVEEILGDGEVVLSGDFASVSIRVESGKIVVEGGHIDEITVESTAADVVLELGSDVSVANLVMDAPATVGGTGTIETATVNASGAVIEQQPEEVVLGEDVTAIIAGEEVAYAPPVDIPDKPYFPPEEPEAVSAISVEGVAKVGETLTAKVTPSGATVNYKWQRSASEDKISEFSDIPGATAKTYVLTEDDLDRWIKVEVTGTGNYTGTMTSNAVGLVEAAEEEPDELIEYASTADADFDITVDFGTEESAAIA
;
A
#
# COMPACT_ATOMS: atom_id res chain seq x y z
N MET A 1 -3.12 -13.80 45.57
CA MET A 1 -3.67 -15.17 45.37
C MET A 1 -5.20 -15.12 45.40
N LYS A 2 -5.84 -15.87 44.48
CA LYS A 2 -7.30 -16.04 44.26
C LYS A 2 -7.92 -14.87 43.46
N LYS A 3 -8.56 -15.08 42.30
CA LYS A 3 -9.52 -16.14 41.93
C LYS A 3 -9.53 -16.36 40.40
N LYS A 4 -8.98 -17.49 39.95
CA LYS A 4 -9.39 -18.17 38.71
C LYS A 4 -10.53 -19.13 39.08
N ARG A 5 -11.77 -18.82 38.69
CA ARG A 5 -12.90 -19.77 38.65
C ARG A 5 -14.06 -19.03 37.99
N ASN A 6 -14.44 -19.46 36.78
CA ASN A 6 -15.79 -19.38 36.21
C ASN A 6 -15.89 -19.97 34.78
N VAL A 7 -14.80 -20.45 34.18
CA VAL A 7 -14.79 -21.07 32.82
C VAL A 7 -15.29 -22.53 32.78
N ARG A 8 -16.12 -23.00 33.74
CA ARG A 8 -16.53 -24.42 33.79
C ARG A 8 -18.00 -24.70 34.05
N LEU A 9 -18.91 -23.74 33.88
CA LEU A 9 -20.36 -23.97 34.09
C LEU A 9 -21.29 -23.70 32.90
N ILE A 10 -20.78 -23.29 31.72
CA ILE A 10 -21.61 -23.03 30.52
C ILE A 10 -21.67 -24.26 29.57
N ALA A 11 -20.88 -25.31 29.84
CA ALA A 11 -20.79 -26.48 28.96
C ALA A 11 -21.87 -27.57 29.19
N ILE A 12 -22.89 -27.35 30.02
CA ILE A 12 -23.89 -28.40 30.37
C ILE A 12 -25.34 -28.03 29.97
N VAL A 13 -25.61 -26.79 29.55
CA VAL A 13 -26.95 -26.40 29.04
C VAL A 13 -27.04 -26.46 27.49
N LEU A 14 -25.89 -26.58 26.80
CA LEU A 14 -25.80 -26.67 25.34
C LEU A 14 -26.03 -28.08 24.74
N ALA A 15 -26.19 -29.12 25.57
CA ALA A 15 -26.34 -30.50 25.11
C ALA A 15 -27.81 -31.01 25.09
N LEU A 16 -28.80 -30.17 25.43
CA LEU A 16 -30.22 -30.57 25.53
C LEU A 16 -31.19 -29.77 24.66
N CYS A 17 -30.69 -29.09 23.62
CA CYS A 17 -31.51 -28.48 22.56
C CYS A 17 -31.32 -29.16 21.19
N MET A 18 -30.55 -30.26 21.11
CA MET A 18 -30.24 -30.96 19.85
C MET A 18 -31.32 -31.93 19.33
N PHE A 19 -32.53 -31.95 19.89
CA PHE A 19 -33.61 -32.80 19.39
C PHE A 19 -34.96 -32.11 19.56
N LEU A 20 -35.33 -31.25 18.62
CA LEU A 20 -36.72 -30.94 18.21
C LEU A 20 -36.72 -29.70 17.30
N GLY A 21 -36.38 -29.91 16.03
CA GLY A 21 -36.39 -28.90 14.99
C GLY A 21 -36.55 -29.52 13.61
N SER A 22 -37.44 -30.50 13.46
CA SER A 22 -37.83 -31.01 12.14
C SER A 22 -38.88 -30.10 11.52
N GLY A 23 -38.43 -29.20 10.64
CA GLY A 23 -39.22 -28.47 9.65
C GLY A 23 -38.34 -27.52 8.81
N PRO A 24 -38.62 -27.27 7.51
CA PRO A 24 -39.33 -28.07 6.52
C PRO A 24 -38.34 -28.57 5.45
N ALA A 25 -37.79 -29.78 5.59
CA ALA A 25 -37.05 -30.44 4.51
C ALA A 25 -37.94 -30.84 3.31
N VAL A 26 -39.25 -30.55 3.36
CA VAL A 26 -40.25 -30.93 2.35
C VAL A 26 -40.37 -29.90 1.22
N LEU A 27 -39.93 -28.65 1.41
CA LEU A 27 -40.04 -27.61 0.37
C LEU A 27 -38.94 -27.68 -0.71
N LEU A 28 -37.74 -28.14 -0.36
CA LEU A 28 -36.64 -28.29 -1.33
C LEU A 28 -36.86 -29.48 -2.29
N ALA A 29 -37.60 -30.51 -1.86
CA ALA A 29 -37.79 -31.74 -2.64
C ALA A 29 -38.79 -31.60 -3.81
N GLN A 30 -39.66 -30.58 -3.83
CA GLN A 30 -40.67 -30.41 -4.90
C GLN A 30 -40.23 -29.48 -6.04
N ALA A 31 -39.40 -28.47 -5.77
CA ALA A 31 -38.95 -27.49 -6.77
C ALA A 31 -38.01 -28.07 -7.87
N THR A 32 -37.83 -29.40 -7.90
CA THR A 32 -36.90 -30.10 -8.79
C THR A 32 -37.60 -31.05 -9.78
N GLU A 33 -38.89 -31.37 -9.63
CA GLU A 33 -39.56 -32.33 -10.52
C GLU A 33 -39.72 -31.82 -11.96
N ASP A 34 -39.97 -30.52 -12.16
CA ASP A 34 -40.19 -29.94 -13.50
C ASP A 34 -38.90 -29.49 -14.21
N ILE A 35 -37.74 -29.69 -13.58
CA ILE A 35 -36.42 -29.41 -14.16
C ILE A 35 -35.64 -30.67 -14.52
N GLU A 36 -36.15 -31.87 -14.20
CA GLU A 36 -35.47 -33.14 -14.50
C GLU A 36 -35.20 -33.28 -16.02
N GLY A 37 -33.94 -33.43 -16.40
CA GLY A 37 -33.49 -33.52 -17.80
C GLY A 37 -33.51 -32.19 -18.55
N HIS A 38 -33.81 -31.07 -17.89
CA HIS A 38 -33.75 -29.74 -18.48
C HIS A 38 -32.29 -29.28 -18.60
N TRP A 39 -31.92 -28.60 -19.69
CA TRP A 39 -30.53 -28.20 -19.96
C TRP A 39 -29.93 -27.27 -18.88
N ALA A 40 -30.78 -26.57 -18.13
CA ALA A 40 -30.40 -25.67 -17.03
C ALA A 40 -30.52 -26.30 -15.64
N GLU A 41 -30.84 -27.60 -15.54
CA GLU A 41 -31.13 -28.30 -14.29
C GLU A 41 -30.04 -28.08 -13.24
N GLU A 42 -28.77 -28.34 -13.57
CA GLU A 42 -27.67 -28.22 -12.62
C GLU A 42 -27.48 -26.78 -12.12
N ALA A 43 -27.61 -25.78 -13.01
CA ALA A 43 -27.52 -24.38 -12.63
C ALA A 43 -28.69 -23.99 -11.71
N ILE A 44 -29.91 -24.45 -12.03
CA ILE A 44 -31.08 -24.20 -11.19
C ILE A 44 -30.88 -24.81 -9.80
N ILE A 45 -30.44 -26.06 -9.71
CA ILE A 45 -30.18 -26.74 -8.43
C ILE A 45 -29.16 -25.96 -7.60
N ARG A 46 -28.01 -25.58 -8.19
CA ARG A 46 -27.00 -24.77 -7.48
C ARG A 46 -27.58 -23.50 -6.87
N TRP A 47 -28.41 -22.78 -7.63
CA TRP A 47 -28.98 -21.50 -7.19
C TRP A 47 -30.14 -21.64 -6.20
N VAL A 48 -30.84 -22.77 -6.24
CA VAL A 48 -31.84 -23.16 -5.24
C VAL A 48 -31.15 -23.56 -3.93
N ASP A 49 -30.08 -24.35 -4.00
CA ASP A 49 -29.30 -24.79 -2.83
C ASP A 49 -28.65 -23.60 -2.11
N ARG A 50 -28.23 -22.57 -2.86
CA ARG A 50 -27.78 -21.27 -2.31
C ARG A 50 -28.89 -20.42 -1.70
N GLY A 51 -30.16 -20.85 -1.81
CA GLY A 51 -31.32 -20.12 -1.28
C GLY A 51 -31.71 -18.84 -2.05
N ILE A 52 -31.03 -18.53 -3.15
CA ILE A 52 -31.21 -17.29 -3.91
C ILE A 52 -32.40 -17.39 -4.85
N VAL A 53 -32.57 -18.53 -5.53
CA VAL A 53 -33.72 -18.77 -6.40
C VAL A 53 -34.70 -19.68 -5.71
N LYS A 54 -35.98 -19.36 -5.85
CA LYS A 54 -37.09 -20.15 -5.29
C LYS A 54 -38.05 -20.52 -6.41
N GLY A 55 -38.64 -21.71 -6.29
CA GLY A 55 -39.78 -22.12 -7.09
C GLY A 55 -41.05 -21.35 -6.74
N TYR A 56 -42.11 -21.61 -7.49
CA TYR A 56 -43.44 -21.08 -7.26
C TYR A 56 -44.16 -21.83 -6.12
N GLU A 57 -45.22 -21.23 -5.59
CA GLU A 57 -46.04 -21.83 -4.53
C GLU A 57 -46.72 -23.14 -4.96
N ASP A 58 -46.88 -23.35 -6.26
CA ASP A 58 -47.42 -24.59 -6.84
C ASP A 58 -46.41 -25.75 -6.84
N GLY A 59 -45.21 -25.52 -6.32
CA GLY A 59 -44.14 -26.51 -6.21
C GLY A 59 -43.24 -26.59 -7.44
N THR A 60 -43.51 -25.85 -8.52
CA THR A 60 -42.71 -25.88 -9.76
C THR A 60 -41.60 -24.83 -9.75
N PHE A 61 -40.49 -25.07 -10.45
CA PHE A 61 -39.53 -24.02 -10.76
C PHE A 61 -39.99 -23.15 -11.94
N GLY A 62 -40.62 -23.78 -12.93
CA GLY A 62 -41.07 -23.17 -14.18
C GLY A 62 -39.91 -22.70 -15.08
N PRO A 63 -38.97 -23.59 -15.50
CA PRO A 63 -37.75 -23.18 -16.20
C PRO A 63 -38.01 -22.45 -17.52
N ASP A 64 -39.06 -22.86 -18.23
CA ASP A 64 -39.47 -22.29 -19.52
C ASP A 64 -40.46 -21.12 -19.43
N ARG A 65 -40.86 -20.72 -18.21
CA ARG A 65 -41.72 -19.55 -18.01
C ARG A 65 -40.92 -18.28 -18.24
N PHE A 66 -41.52 -17.31 -18.92
CA PHE A 66 -40.95 -15.97 -19.04
C PHE A 66 -40.96 -15.28 -17.68
N ILE A 67 -39.88 -14.56 -17.38
CA ILE A 67 -39.72 -13.85 -16.11
C ILE A 67 -40.27 -12.42 -16.24
N LYS A 68 -41.07 -12.00 -15.26
CA LYS A 68 -41.58 -10.63 -15.18
C LYS A 68 -40.49 -9.65 -14.74
N ARG A 69 -40.62 -8.38 -15.07
CA ARG A 69 -39.68 -7.32 -14.66
C ARG A 69 -39.55 -7.22 -13.13
N ALA A 70 -40.65 -7.33 -12.39
CA ALA A 70 -40.63 -7.36 -10.93
C ALA A 70 -39.92 -8.59 -10.36
N GLU A 71 -40.17 -9.78 -10.93
CA GLU A 71 -39.50 -11.02 -10.53
C GLU A 71 -37.99 -10.98 -10.81
N PHE A 72 -37.61 -10.38 -11.93
CA PHE A 72 -36.22 -10.16 -12.32
C PHE A 72 -35.50 -9.22 -11.35
N ALA A 73 -36.11 -8.07 -11.01
CA ALA A 73 -35.58 -7.15 -9.99
C ALA A 73 -35.38 -7.85 -8.63
N ALA A 74 -36.40 -8.58 -8.15
CA ALA A 74 -36.32 -9.31 -6.90
C ALA A 74 -35.20 -10.38 -6.90
N LEU A 75 -34.99 -11.06 -8.04
CA LEU A 75 -33.89 -12.02 -8.17
C LEU A 75 -32.52 -11.35 -8.11
N LEU A 76 -32.34 -10.24 -8.83
CA LEU A 76 -31.06 -9.50 -8.84
C LEU A 76 -30.74 -8.90 -7.48
N ASN A 77 -31.72 -8.31 -6.79
CA ASN A 77 -31.53 -7.81 -5.42
C ASN A 77 -31.02 -8.88 -4.46
N ARG A 78 -31.58 -10.10 -4.52
CA ARG A 78 -31.08 -11.22 -3.69
C ARG A 78 -29.70 -11.71 -4.10
N THR A 79 -29.36 -11.61 -5.38
CA THR A 79 -28.09 -12.11 -5.92
C THR A 79 -26.93 -11.17 -5.60
N PHE A 80 -27.11 -9.87 -5.81
CA PHE A 80 -26.08 -8.85 -5.64
C PHE A 80 -26.17 -8.14 -4.28
N GLY A 81 -27.13 -8.55 -3.44
CA GLY A 81 -27.29 -8.03 -2.08
C GLY A 81 -27.68 -6.55 -2.02
N TYR A 82 -28.40 -6.02 -3.01
CA TYR A 82 -28.91 -4.64 -2.94
C TYR A 82 -29.91 -4.48 -1.79
N ALA A 83 -29.66 -3.51 -0.92
CA ALA A 83 -30.41 -3.32 0.31
C ALA A 83 -31.07 -1.94 0.39
N THR A 84 -30.45 -0.93 -0.23
CA THR A 84 -30.88 0.46 -0.15
C THR A 84 -32.19 0.71 -0.89
N VAL A 85 -33.22 1.19 -0.19
CA VAL A 85 -34.55 1.50 -0.76
C VAL A 85 -34.62 2.99 -1.08
N SER A 86 -34.82 3.33 -2.36
CA SER A 86 -35.06 4.72 -2.77
C SER A 86 -36.55 5.05 -2.83
N SER A 87 -36.90 6.33 -2.74
CA SER A 87 -38.26 6.77 -3.01
C SER A 87 -38.54 6.66 -4.51
N ILE A 88 -39.64 5.99 -4.87
CA ILE A 88 -40.08 5.80 -6.25
C ILE A 88 -41.49 6.35 -6.45
N GLU A 89 -41.76 6.88 -7.63
CA GLU A 89 -43.07 7.38 -8.04
C GLU A 89 -43.49 6.71 -9.36
N PHE A 90 -44.00 5.50 -9.27
CA PHE A 90 -44.61 4.81 -10.42
C PHE A 90 -46.10 4.60 -10.17
N PRO A 91 -47.00 5.00 -11.08
CA PRO A 91 -48.45 4.88 -10.90
C PRO A 91 -48.93 3.42 -10.92
N ASP A 92 -48.11 2.51 -11.44
CA ASP A 92 -48.36 1.07 -11.53
C ASP A 92 -47.60 0.25 -10.46
N VAL A 93 -47.02 0.91 -9.45
CA VAL A 93 -46.39 0.27 -8.29
C VAL A 93 -46.99 0.87 -7.02
N SER A 94 -47.76 0.06 -6.28
CA SER A 94 -48.33 0.44 -4.99
C SER A 94 -47.43 -0.05 -3.86
N ASN A 95 -47.31 0.72 -2.75
CA ASN A 95 -46.51 0.33 -1.58
C ASN A 95 -46.86 -1.03 -0.97
N GLY A 96 -48.08 -1.53 -1.19
CA GLY A 96 -48.53 -2.85 -0.71
C GLY A 96 -48.19 -4.01 -1.65
N ASP A 97 -47.66 -3.75 -2.84
CA ASP A 97 -47.27 -4.79 -3.78
C ASP A 97 -46.04 -5.54 -3.26
N TRP A 98 -46.02 -6.85 -3.41
CA TRP A 98 -44.93 -7.70 -2.91
C TRP A 98 -43.56 -7.30 -3.48
N PHE A 99 -43.55 -6.71 -4.68
CA PHE A 99 -42.34 -6.28 -5.40
C PHE A 99 -41.98 -4.81 -5.17
N ALA A 100 -42.79 -4.02 -4.46
CA ALA A 100 -42.60 -2.57 -4.39
C ALA A 100 -41.22 -2.19 -3.84
N ALA A 101 -40.78 -2.89 -2.79
CA ALA A 101 -39.44 -2.70 -2.22
C ALA A 101 -38.33 -3.12 -3.18
N ASP A 102 -38.53 -4.19 -3.96
CA ASP A 102 -37.53 -4.65 -4.93
C ASP A 102 -37.38 -3.68 -6.10
N VAL A 103 -38.49 -3.11 -6.57
CA VAL A 103 -38.46 -2.05 -7.59
C VAL A 103 -37.73 -0.81 -7.06
N ALA A 104 -38.03 -0.41 -5.82
CA ALA A 104 -37.38 0.73 -5.18
C ALA A 104 -35.87 0.54 -5.05
N LYS A 105 -35.42 -0.65 -4.64
CA LYS A 105 -33.99 -1.00 -4.62
C LYS A 105 -33.37 -0.98 -6.00
N ALA A 106 -34.05 -1.57 -6.99
CA ALA A 106 -33.54 -1.67 -8.35
C ALA A 106 -33.33 -0.31 -9.02
N VAL A 107 -34.23 0.63 -8.73
CA VAL A 107 -34.14 2.02 -9.19
C VAL A 107 -33.12 2.81 -8.38
N GLY A 108 -33.06 2.62 -7.06
CA GLY A 108 -32.07 3.24 -6.18
C GLY A 108 -30.63 2.88 -6.56
N ALA A 109 -30.37 1.60 -6.80
CA ALA A 109 -29.09 1.10 -7.30
C ALA A 109 -28.83 1.41 -8.78
N GLY A 110 -29.76 2.08 -9.47
CA GLY A 110 -29.58 2.58 -10.84
C GLY A 110 -29.58 1.53 -11.96
N TYR A 111 -29.61 0.23 -11.63
CA TYR A 111 -29.52 -0.82 -12.65
C TYR A 111 -30.83 -1.00 -13.44
N MET A 112 -32.00 -0.71 -12.84
CA MET A 112 -33.28 -0.61 -13.56
C MET A 112 -33.85 0.81 -13.54
N LYS A 113 -34.63 1.14 -14.56
CA LYS A 113 -35.36 2.41 -14.68
C LYS A 113 -36.79 2.15 -15.16
N GLY A 114 -37.70 3.07 -14.88
CA GLY A 114 -39.03 3.11 -15.48
C GLY A 114 -38.97 3.53 -16.95
N TYR A 115 -40.12 3.45 -17.60
CA TYR A 115 -40.33 3.89 -18.98
C TYR A 115 -40.63 5.38 -19.06
N ASP A 116 -40.51 5.96 -20.26
CA ASP A 116 -40.75 7.38 -20.51
C ASP A 116 -42.19 7.84 -20.21
N ASP A 117 -43.15 6.91 -20.16
CA ASP A 117 -44.53 7.16 -19.77
C ASP A 117 -44.74 7.23 -18.24
N GLY A 118 -43.66 7.11 -17.47
CA GLY A 118 -43.66 7.16 -16.02
C GLY A 118 -44.07 5.84 -15.35
N THR A 119 -44.19 4.72 -16.07
CA THR A 119 -44.52 3.40 -15.51
C THR A 119 -43.29 2.54 -15.29
N PHE A 120 -43.35 1.54 -14.39
CA PHE A 120 -42.29 0.53 -14.25
C PHE A 120 -42.57 -0.75 -15.06
N ARG A 121 -43.86 -1.05 -15.25
CA ARG A 121 -44.45 -2.25 -15.85
C ARG A 121 -43.99 -3.54 -15.14
N PRO A 122 -44.31 -3.71 -13.85
CA PRO A 122 -43.79 -4.82 -13.04
C PRO A 122 -44.23 -6.20 -13.54
N ASP A 123 -45.43 -6.28 -14.13
CA ASP A 123 -46.04 -7.52 -14.62
C ASP A 123 -45.69 -7.87 -16.07
N ASP A 124 -45.06 -6.95 -16.80
CA ASP A 124 -44.57 -7.22 -18.15
C ASP A 124 -43.35 -8.17 -18.08
N PHE A 125 -43.22 -9.03 -19.09
CA PHE A 125 -42.02 -9.88 -19.22
C PHE A 125 -40.83 -9.05 -19.66
N ILE A 126 -39.66 -9.31 -19.06
CA ILE A 126 -38.44 -8.60 -19.44
C ILE A 126 -37.91 -9.10 -20.78
N THR A 127 -37.59 -8.15 -21.67
CA THR A 127 -36.98 -8.47 -22.97
C THR A 127 -35.48 -8.71 -22.83
N ARG A 128 -34.89 -9.46 -23.76
CA ARG A 128 -33.44 -9.74 -23.77
C ARG A 128 -32.59 -8.48 -23.86
N GLN A 129 -33.03 -7.47 -24.61
CA GLN A 129 -32.33 -6.19 -24.70
C GLN A 129 -32.43 -5.33 -23.43
N GLU A 130 -33.55 -5.42 -22.70
CA GLU A 130 -33.69 -4.79 -21.39
C GLU A 130 -32.78 -5.46 -20.36
N ALA A 131 -32.74 -6.79 -20.34
CA ALA A 131 -31.85 -7.53 -19.46
C ALA A 131 -30.38 -7.27 -19.78
N ALA A 132 -30.01 -7.15 -21.06
CA ALA A 132 -28.66 -6.75 -21.46
C ALA A 132 -28.28 -5.39 -20.88
N LEU A 133 -29.19 -4.41 -20.94
CA LEU A 133 -28.99 -3.09 -20.33
C LEU A 133 -28.84 -3.16 -18.81
N VAL A 134 -29.61 -4.01 -18.14
CA VAL A 134 -29.50 -4.23 -16.70
C VAL A 134 -28.14 -4.84 -16.34
N PHE A 135 -27.73 -5.92 -17.00
CA PHE A 135 -26.44 -6.56 -16.72
C PHE A 135 -25.26 -5.65 -17.05
N ALA A 136 -25.33 -4.91 -18.15
CA ALA A 136 -24.30 -3.93 -18.49
C ALA A 136 -24.12 -2.85 -17.41
N ARG A 137 -25.21 -2.44 -16.74
CA ARG A 137 -25.14 -1.49 -15.62
C ARG A 137 -24.60 -2.11 -14.34
N ILE A 138 -25.04 -3.32 -13.99
CA ILE A 138 -24.56 -4.02 -12.77
C ILE A 138 -23.06 -4.26 -12.82
N TYR A 139 -22.54 -4.59 -14.01
CA TYR A 139 -21.10 -4.82 -14.24
C TYR A 139 -20.35 -3.57 -14.71
N GLU A 140 -21.01 -2.40 -14.67
CA GLU A 140 -20.42 -1.11 -15.05
C GLU A 140 -19.67 -1.16 -16.40
N LEU A 141 -20.22 -1.93 -17.35
CA LEU A 141 -19.58 -2.14 -18.65
C LEU A 141 -19.55 -0.85 -19.47
N GLU A 142 -18.43 -0.62 -20.15
CA GLU A 142 -18.25 0.57 -20.98
C GLU A 142 -19.29 0.65 -22.12
N GLN A 143 -19.81 1.85 -22.33
CA GLN A 143 -20.67 2.13 -23.47
C GLN A 143 -19.82 2.21 -24.74
N THR A 144 -19.89 1.16 -25.55
CA THR A 144 -19.19 1.11 -26.84
C THR A 144 -20.13 1.43 -28.00
N GLY A 145 -19.63 2.14 -29.01
CA GLY A 145 -20.31 2.34 -30.30
C GLY A 145 -20.06 1.19 -31.30
N ASP A 146 -19.51 0.09 -30.81
CA ASP A 146 -19.07 -1.03 -31.64
C ASP A 146 -20.26 -1.85 -32.17
N THR A 147 -19.96 -2.71 -33.13
CA THR A 147 -20.90 -3.70 -33.65
C THR A 147 -20.58 -5.08 -33.10
N TYR A 148 -21.55 -5.98 -33.19
CA TYR A 148 -21.36 -7.40 -32.90
C TYR A 148 -22.01 -8.25 -33.99
N ASP A 149 -21.52 -9.48 -34.19
CA ASP A 149 -21.93 -10.37 -35.28
C ASP A 149 -23.30 -11.03 -35.02
N PHE A 150 -24.33 -10.22 -34.79
CA PHE A 150 -25.72 -10.66 -34.74
C PHE A 150 -26.45 -10.28 -36.04
N THR A 151 -27.13 -11.26 -36.63
CA THR A 151 -27.88 -11.09 -37.89
C THR A 151 -29.07 -10.13 -37.77
N ASP A 152 -29.54 -9.87 -36.55
CA ASP A 152 -30.61 -8.91 -36.23
C ASP A 152 -30.08 -7.64 -35.54
N PHE A 153 -28.76 -7.39 -35.56
CA PHE A 153 -28.14 -6.23 -34.92
C PHE A 153 -28.74 -4.89 -35.39
N ASP A 154 -29.01 -4.76 -36.69
CA ASP A 154 -29.56 -3.52 -37.25
C ASP A 154 -31.00 -3.23 -36.81
N SER A 155 -31.69 -4.22 -36.24
CA SER A 155 -33.03 -4.04 -35.67
C SER A 155 -33.03 -3.51 -34.23
N LEU A 156 -31.85 -3.44 -33.58
CA LEU A 156 -31.73 -2.90 -32.23
C LEU A 156 -31.97 -1.39 -32.20
N PRO A 157 -32.80 -0.89 -31.28
CA PRO A 157 -32.89 0.53 -31.02
C PRO A 157 -31.59 1.06 -30.39
N ASP A 158 -31.27 2.33 -30.63
CA ASP A 158 -30.00 2.94 -30.22
C ASP A 158 -29.73 2.83 -28.70
N TRP A 159 -30.79 2.95 -27.88
CA TRP A 159 -30.68 2.90 -26.43
C TRP A 159 -30.21 1.55 -25.87
N SER A 160 -30.45 0.44 -26.58
CA SER A 160 -30.07 -0.92 -26.14
C SER A 160 -28.86 -1.47 -26.88
N ARG A 161 -28.52 -0.88 -28.04
CA ARG A 161 -27.47 -1.36 -28.93
C ARG A 161 -26.13 -1.51 -28.22
N TRP A 162 -25.68 -0.47 -27.51
CA TRP A 162 -24.40 -0.49 -26.81
C TRP A 162 -24.36 -1.61 -25.75
N ALA A 163 -25.46 -1.80 -25.01
CA ALA A 163 -25.51 -2.77 -23.93
C ALA A 163 -25.48 -4.20 -24.46
N VAL A 164 -26.19 -4.48 -25.56
CA VAL A 164 -26.16 -5.78 -26.23
C VAL A 164 -24.75 -6.13 -26.70
N VAL A 165 -24.01 -5.16 -27.23
CA VAL A 165 -22.60 -5.36 -27.63
C VAL A 165 -21.73 -5.62 -26.42
N ALA A 166 -21.88 -4.80 -25.36
CA ALA A 166 -21.08 -4.92 -24.15
C ALA A 166 -21.25 -6.30 -23.49
N VAL A 167 -22.49 -6.75 -23.26
CA VAL A 167 -22.74 -8.06 -22.64
C VAL A 167 -22.33 -9.24 -23.53
N ALA A 168 -22.35 -9.09 -24.86
CA ALA A 168 -21.91 -10.12 -25.78
C ALA A 168 -20.38 -10.23 -25.83
N LYS A 169 -19.66 -9.10 -25.84
CA LYS A 169 -18.20 -9.05 -25.76
C LYS A 169 -17.67 -9.58 -24.43
N ALA A 170 -18.34 -9.24 -23.34
CA ALA A 170 -18.03 -9.74 -22.01
C ALA A 170 -18.48 -11.20 -21.79
N GLY A 171 -19.17 -11.82 -22.76
CA GLY A 171 -19.63 -13.21 -22.66
C GLY A 171 -20.78 -13.44 -21.68
N LEU A 172 -21.39 -12.38 -21.14
CA LEU A 172 -22.47 -12.43 -20.15
C LEU A 172 -23.78 -12.91 -20.78
N MET A 173 -24.05 -12.48 -22.02
CA MET A 173 -25.20 -12.95 -22.80
C MET A 173 -24.77 -13.35 -24.20
N THR A 174 -25.20 -14.52 -24.65
CA THR A 174 -24.90 -15.03 -25.99
C THR A 174 -26.11 -14.96 -26.91
N GLY A 175 -25.87 -14.89 -28.22
CA GLY A 175 -26.91 -15.09 -29.23
C GLY A 175 -27.37 -16.54 -29.32
N TYR A 176 -28.41 -16.77 -30.13
CA TYR A 176 -28.93 -18.08 -30.46
C TYR A 176 -28.12 -18.74 -31.59
N PRO A 177 -28.19 -20.08 -31.74
CA PRO A 177 -27.46 -20.80 -32.79
C PRO A 177 -27.81 -20.37 -34.23
N ASP A 178 -28.93 -19.68 -34.44
CA ASP A 178 -29.33 -19.11 -35.72
C ASP A 178 -28.66 -17.76 -36.05
N GLY A 179 -27.73 -17.31 -35.18
CA GLY A 179 -26.97 -16.08 -35.35
C GLY A 179 -27.73 -14.82 -34.93
N ARG A 180 -28.87 -14.93 -34.26
CA ARG A 180 -29.63 -13.76 -33.76
C ARG A 180 -29.38 -13.52 -32.29
N PHE A 181 -29.48 -12.27 -31.85
CA PHE A 181 -29.60 -11.93 -30.44
C PHE A 181 -31.06 -12.04 -29.95
N ALA A 182 -32.03 -11.79 -30.84
CA ALA A 182 -33.47 -11.73 -30.58
C ALA A 182 -33.86 -10.70 -29.50
N PRO A 183 -33.62 -9.40 -29.72
CA PRO A 183 -33.70 -8.37 -28.69
C PRO A 183 -35.07 -8.19 -28.03
N THR A 184 -36.15 -8.33 -28.80
CA THR A 184 -37.53 -8.22 -28.31
C THR A 184 -38.07 -9.54 -27.75
N GLY A 185 -37.28 -10.61 -27.76
CA GLY A 185 -37.65 -11.88 -27.14
C GLY A 185 -37.65 -11.76 -25.62
N ASN A 186 -38.60 -12.40 -24.96
CA ASN A 186 -38.68 -12.41 -23.50
C ASN A 186 -37.71 -13.44 -22.92
N LEU A 187 -37.07 -13.11 -21.80
CA LEU A 187 -36.21 -14.06 -21.09
C LEU A 187 -37.02 -15.08 -20.32
N LYS A 188 -36.59 -16.34 -20.40
CA LYS A 188 -37.06 -17.41 -19.53
C LYS A 188 -36.32 -17.40 -18.19
N ARG A 189 -36.93 -18.00 -17.18
CA ARG A 189 -36.32 -18.18 -15.85
C ARG A 189 -35.02 -18.99 -15.92
N ALA A 190 -35.00 -20.10 -16.66
CA ALA A 190 -33.79 -20.90 -16.84
C ALA A 190 -32.67 -20.13 -17.56
N GLU A 191 -33.01 -19.34 -18.58
CA GLU A 191 -32.04 -18.47 -19.26
C GLU A 191 -31.44 -17.45 -18.30
N THR A 192 -32.28 -16.83 -17.46
CA THR A 192 -31.84 -15.85 -16.44
C THR A 192 -30.87 -16.48 -15.45
N VAL A 193 -31.22 -17.62 -14.86
CA VAL A 193 -30.35 -18.32 -13.90
C VAL A 193 -29.04 -18.74 -14.55
N THR A 194 -29.07 -19.20 -15.80
CA THR A 194 -27.83 -19.60 -16.49
C THR A 194 -26.92 -18.41 -16.78
N VAL A 195 -27.50 -17.24 -17.09
CA VAL A 195 -26.71 -16.00 -17.20
C VAL A 195 -26.06 -15.69 -15.86
N LEU A 196 -26.84 -15.69 -14.77
CA LEU A 196 -26.31 -15.44 -13.42
C LEU A 196 -25.24 -16.45 -12.99
N ASP A 197 -25.41 -17.73 -13.32
CA ASP A 197 -24.46 -18.80 -12.99
C ASP A 197 -23.09 -18.62 -13.66
N ARG A 198 -23.06 -18.02 -14.86
CA ARG A 198 -21.80 -17.63 -15.52
C ARG A 198 -21.17 -16.39 -14.89
N LEU A 199 -22.02 -15.51 -14.36
CA LEU A 199 -21.65 -14.20 -13.84
C LEU A 199 -21.10 -14.24 -12.42
N VAL A 200 -21.59 -15.17 -11.61
CA VAL A 200 -21.30 -15.29 -10.18
C VAL A 200 -20.84 -16.71 -9.87
N ALA A 201 -19.53 -16.90 -9.86
CA ALA A 201 -18.89 -18.19 -9.60
C ALA A 201 -19.10 -18.62 -8.15
N GLY A 202 -18.96 -17.70 -7.20
CA GLY A 202 -19.16 -17.94 -5.77
C GLY A 202 -20.10 -16.93 -5.12
N ILE A 203 -20.94 -17.38 -4.19
CA ILE A 203 -21.72 -16.50 -3.33
C ILE A 203 -21.82 -17.05 -1.91
N PHE A 204 -21.53 -16.19 -0.94
CA PHE A 204 -21.53 -16.51 0.48
C PHE A 204 -22.73 -15.83 1.15
N THR A 205 -23.78 -16.62 1.37
CA THR A 205 -25.10 -16.15 1.80
C THR A 205 -25.40 -16.40 3.28
N GLU A 206 -24.48 -17.05 4.00
CA GLU A 206 -24.62 -17.38 5.42
C GLU A 206 -23.33 -17.04 6.16
N GLU A 207 -23.47 -16.66 7.44
CA GLU A 207 -22.34 -16.44 8.34
C GLU A 207 -21.46 -17.69 8.45
N GLY A 208 -20.15 -17.51 8.65
CA GLY A 208 -19.24 -18.63 8.87
C GLY A 208 -17.88 -18.46 8.22
N THR A 209 -17.05 -19.47 8.43
CA THR A 209 -15.70 -19.55 7.87
C THR A 209 -15.68 -20.52 6.70
N TYR A 210 -15.16 -20.06 5.57
CA TYR A 210 -15.04 -20.82 4.34
C TYR A 210 -13.56 -20.98 3.99
N GLY A 211 -13.21 -22.08 3.33
CA GLY A 211 -11.84 -22.39 2.95
C GLY A 211 -11.01 -22.98 4.09
N SER A 212 -9.69 -23.09 3.86
CA SER A 212 -8.75 -23.73 4.79
C SER A 212 -7.40 -23.02 4.74
N PRO A 213 -6.73 -22.76 5.88
CA PRO A 213 -5.40 -22.14 5.86
C PRO A 213 -4.34 -22.98 5.13
N ASP A 214 -4.55 -24.30 5.05
CA ASP A 214 -3.59 -25.28 4.54
C ASP A 214 -3.74 -25.57 3.04
N GLU A 215 -4.92 -25.31 2.47
CA GLU A 215 -5.24 -25.65 1.07
C GLU A 215 -5.87 -24.45 0.37
N GLU A 216 -5.26 -24.00 -0.74
CA GLU A 216 -5.79 -22.89 -1.52
C GLU A 216 -7.05 -23.32 -2.27
N THR A 217 -8.13 -22.54 -2.13
CA THR A 217 -9.35 -22.72 -2.91
C THR A 217 -9.40 -21.69 -4.03
N VAL A 218 -9.34 -22.16 -5.28
CA VAL A 218 -9.43 -21.26 -6.46
C VAL A 218 -10.88 -21.17 -6.91
N ILE A 219 -11.40 -19.94 -7.03
CA ILE A 219 -12.68 -19.65 -7.67
C ILE A 219 -12.39 -18.91 -8.97
N ASP A 220 -12.75 -19.54 -10.09
CA ASP A 220 -12.60 -18.94 -11.42
C ASP A 220 -13.81 -18.06 -11.76
N GLY A 221 -13.67 -16.75 -11.57
CA GLY A 221 -14.70 -15.74 -11.81
C GLY A 221 -15.05 -14.90 -10.58
N ASN A 222 -16.19 -14.21 -10.66
CA ASN A 222 -16.60 -13.24 -9.65
C ASN A 222 -17.22 -13.91 -8.42
N VAL A 223 -17.01 -13.29 -7.26
CA VAL A 223 -17.52 -13.74 -5.96
C VAL A 223 -18.31 -12.61 -5.30
N ILE A 224 -19.39 -12.98 -4.60
CA ILE A 224 -20.21 -12.03 -3.84
C ILE A 224 -20.35 -12.54 -2.40
N VAL A 225 -20.16 -11.66 -1.42
CA VAL A 225 -20.48 -11.90 -0.01
C VAL A 225 -21.72 -11.08 0.31
N THR A 226 -22.82 -11.74 0.66
CA THR A 226 -24.09 -11.08 0.98
C THR A 226 -24.47 -11.16 2.45
N ALA A 227 -23.83 -12.05 3.22
CA ALA A 227 -24.03 -12.19 4.65
C ALA A 227 -22.88 -11.54 5.43
N GLY A 228 -23.22 -10.97 6.60
CA GLY A 228 -22.24 -10.60 7.60
C GLY A 228 -21.65 -11.81 8.32
N ASP A 229 -20.57 -11.55 9.04
CA ASP A 229 -19.79 -12.51 9.82
C ASP A 229 -19.24 -13.66 8.97
N VAL A 230 -18.81 -13.31 7.74
CA VAL A 230 -18.17 -14.22 6.79
C VAL A 230 -16.66 -14.08 6.89
N THR A 231 -15.96 -15.21 6.99
CA THR A 231 -14.50 -15.28 6.88
C THR A 231 -14.12 -16.15 5.68
N LEU A 232 -13.39 -15.58 4.73
CA LEU A 232 -12.80 -16.32 3.62
C LEU A 232 -11.33 -16.61 3.93
N VAL A 233 -10.94 -17.88 3.88
CA VAL A 233 -9.59 -18.33 4.21
C VAL A 233 -8.93 -18.98 3.00
N ASN A 234 -7.78 -18.45 2.59
CA ASN A 234 -6.92 -19.02 1.54
C ASN A 234 -7.63 -19.21 0.18
N PHE A 235 -8.42 -18.20 -0.21
CA PHE A 235 -9.05 -18.20 -1.53
C PHE A 235 -8.19 -17.46 -2.54
N ARG A 236 -8.15 -17.96 -3.76
CA ARG A 236 -7.76 -17.16 -4.93
C ARG A 236 -8.98 -16.95 -5.82
N ILE A 237 -9.36 -15.70 -6.01
CA ILE A 237 -10.49 -15.27 -6.82
C ILE A 237 -9.92 -14.64 -8.09
N THR A 238 -10.17 -15.26 -9.25
CA THR A 238 -9.61 -14.78 -10.53
C THR A 238 -10.35 -13.57 -11.10
N GLY A 239 -11.57 -13.30 -10.61
CA GLY A 239 -12.38 -12.14 -10.96
C GLY A 239 -12.52 -11.14 -9.81
N ASN A 240 -13.65 -10.45 -9.79
CA ASN A 240 -13.97 -9.45 -8.77
C ASN A 240 -14.59 -10.07 -7.51
N LEU A 241 -14.35 -9.46 -6.35
CA LEU A 241 -15.00 -9.78 -5.09
C LEU A 241 -15.86 -8.60 -4.64
N LEU A 242 -17.17 -8.80 -4.51
CA LEU A 242 -18.11 -7.82 -3.96
C LEU A 242 -18.48 -8.18 -2.52
N ILE A 243 -18.29 -7.24 -1.59
CA ILE A 243 -18.93 -7.24 -0.28
C ILE A 243 -20.21 -6.40 -0.39
N ALA A 244 -21.36 -7.07 -0.46
CA ALA A 244 -22.62 -6.44 -0.86
C ALA A 244 -23.27 -5.59 0.25
N GLU A 245 -24.17 -4.67 -0.13
CA GLU A 245 -24.93 -3.82 0.82
C GLU A 245 -25.71 -4.63 1.85
N SER A 246 -26.17 -5.83 1.50
CA SER A 246 -26.93 -6.72 2.39
C SER A 246 -26.12 -7.22 3.58
N VAL A 247 -24.79 -7.13 3.55
CA VAL A 247 -23.94 -7.34 4.72
C VAL A 247 -24.29 -6.34 5.83
N GLY A 248 -24.80 -5.15 5.46
CA GLY A 248 -25.23 -4.12 6.39
C GLY A 248 -24.07 -3.66 7.26
N GLU A 249 -24.21 -3.79 8.57
CA GLU A 249 -23.17 -3.45 9.55
C GLU A 249 -22.35 -4.68 9.99
N GLY A 250 -22.59 -5.85 9.39
CA GLY A 250 -21.90 -7.10 9.70
C GLY A 250 -20.42 -7.09 9.30
N THR A 251 -19.66 -8.07 9.78
CA THR A 251 -18.21 -8.14 9.54
C THR A 251 -17.86 -9.05 8.35
N VAL A 252 -16.77 -8.76 7.63
CA VAL A 252 -16.17 -9.68 6.66
C VAL A 252 -14.65 -9.69 6.83
N THR A 253 -14.09 -10.89 6.99
CA THR A 253 -12.65 -11.09 7.10
C THR A 253 -12.12 -11.84 5.90
N LEU A 254 -11.12 -11.27 5.22
CA LEU A 254 -10.34 -11.94 4.18
C LEU A 254 -8.98 -12.30 4.76
N ALA A 255 -8.71 -13.60 4.88
CA ALA A 255 -7.47 -14.12 5.46
C ALA A 255 -6.73 -14.96 4.41
N LYS A 256 -5.54 -14.54 4.01
CA LYS A 256 -4.76 -15.20 2.95
C LYS A 256 -5.50 -15.23 1.60
N VAL A 257 -6.28 -14.20 1.29
CA VAL A 257 -7.07 -14.15 0.06
C VAL A 257 -6.29 -13.43 -1.03
N THR A 258 -6.38 -13.89 -2.27
CA THR A 258 -5.92 -13.14 -3.44
C THR A 258 -7.12 -12.81 -4.32
N VAL A 259 -7.28 -11.53 -4.66
CA VAL A 259 -8.28 -11.05 -5.62
C VAL A 259 -7.52 -10.51 -6.83
N ASP A 260 -7.58 -11.24 -7.95
CA ASP A 260 -6.88 -10.87 -9.19
C ASP A 260 -7.59 -9.68 -9.91
N GLY A 261 -8.89 -9.50 -9.64
CA GLY A 261 -9.68 -8.34 -10.08
C GLY A 261 -9.85 -7.28 -8.99
N GLU A 262 -11.05 -6.69 -8.92
CA GLU A 262 -11.40 -5.65 -7.96
C GLU A 262 -12.03 -6.22 -6.68
N LEU A 263 -11.67 -5.67 -5.53
CA LEU A 263 -12.42 -5.82 -4.27
C LEU A 263 -13.31 -4.59 -4.06
N LEU A 264 -14.61 -4.75 -4.24
CA LEU A 264 -15.60 -3.69 -4.03
C LEU A 264 -16.33 -3.87 -2.70
N ILE A 265 -16.26 -2.86 -1.84
CA ILE A 265 -16.88 -2.85 -0.52
C ILE A 265 -18.09 -1.91 -0.54
N ARG A 266 -19.29 -2.50 -0.48
CA ARG A 266 -20.59 -1.80 -0.35
C ARG A 266 -21.35 -2.15 0.94
N GLY A 267 -20.79 -3.03 1.76
CA GLY A 267 -21.31 -3.40 3.08
C GLY A 267 -20.22 -3.40 4.14
N GLY A 268 -20.64 -3.43 5.40
CA GLY A 268 -19.79 -3.29 6.58
C GLY A 268 -20.13 -2.07 7.42
N GLY A 269 -19.94 -2.20 8.74
CA GLY A 269 -20.00 -1.13 9.73
C GLY A 269 -18.64 -0.68 10.26
N SER A 270 -18.63 -0.08 11.45
CA SER A 270 -17.44 0.53 12.06
C SER A 270 -16.36 -0.45 12.55
N ASP A 271 -16.60 -1.76 12.54
CA ASP A 271 -15.64 -2.80 12.98
C ASP A 271 -15.52 -3.95 11.97
N SER A 272 -15.76 -3.68 10.69
CA SER A 272 -16.33 -4.70 9.83
C SER A 272 -15.40 -5.38 8.84
N ILE A 273 -14.59 -4.64 8.08
CA ILE A 273 -13.85 -5.25 6.97
C ILE A 273 -12.39 -5.41 7.36
N VAL A 274 -11.92 -6.65 7.38
CA VAL A 274 -10.54 -6.98 7.81
C VAL A 274 -9.83 -7.72 6.68
N LEU A 275 -8.71 -7.19 6.24
CA LEU A 275 -7.81 -7.81 5.27
C LEU A 275 -6.53 -8.24 5.99
N ALA A 276 -6.25 -9.54 6.01
CA ALA A 276 -5.06 -10.10 6.62
C ALA A 276 -4.34 -11.02 5.64
N ASN A 277 -3.04 -10.80 5.42
CA ASN A 277 -2.24 -11.52 4.43
C ASN A 277 -2.93 -11.60 3.05
N THR A 278 -3.63 -10.54 2.66
CA THR A 278 -4.49 -10.54 1.46
C THR A 278 -3.85 -9.73 0.34
N THR A 279 -3.93 -10.18 -0.90
CA THR A 279 -3.44 -9.44 -2.07
C THR A 279 -4.61 -8.96 -2.91
N VAL A 280 -4.68 -7.65 -3.15
CA VAL A 280 -5.71 -6.99 -3.95
C VAL A 280 -5.02 -6.04 -4.93
N VAL A 281 -5.42 -6.10 -6.21
CA VAL A 281 -4.96 -5.11 -7.18
C VAL A 281 -5.64 -3.78 -6.91
N THR A 282 -6.97 -3.76 -6.98
CA THR A 282 -7.78 -2.55 -6.81
C THR A 282 -8.81 -2.76 -5.71
N LEU A 283 -8.74 -1.95 -4.67
CA LEU A 283 -9.71 -1.89 -3.57
C LEU A 283 -10.61 -0.67 -3.78
N ILE A 284 -11.93 -0.84 -3.75
CA ILE A 284 -12.90 0.25 -3.86
C ILE A 284 -13.78 0.25 -2.61
N ILE A 285 -13.79 1.37 -1.90
CA ILE A 285 -14.58 1.59 -0.67
C ILE A 285 -15.74 2.52 -1.01
N ASP A 286 -16.94 1.94 -1.02
CA ASP A 286 -18.20 2.53 -1.49
C ASP A 286 -19.34 2.26 -0.48
N LYS A 287 -19.02 2.28 0.82
CA LYS A 287 -19.97 2.20 1.94
C LYS A 287 -19.69 3.27 2.98
N GLU A 288 -20.63 4.18 3.18
CA GLU A 288 -20.53 5.20 4.21
C GLU A 288 -20.43 4.58 5.61
N GLY A 289 -19.50 5.10 6.42
CA GLY A 289 -19.27 4.69 7.81
C GLY A 289 -18.57 3.33 7.98
N VAL A 290 -18.12 2.69 6.91
CA VAL A 290 -17.34 1.45 7.01
C VAL A 290 -15.95 1.72 7.56
N ARG A 291 -15.44 0.79 8.39
CA ARG A 291 -14.02 0.71 8.74
C ARG A 291 -13.37 -0.47 8.02
N VAL A 292 -12.34 -0.18 7.26
CA VAL A 292 -11.49 -1.17 6.57
C VAL A 292 -10.15 -1.25 7.27
N VAL A 293 -9.78 -2.43 7.73
CA VAL A 293 -8.55 -2.70 8.48
C VAL A 293 -7.60 -3.53 7.63
N ILE A 294 -6.43 -2.99 7.36
CA ILE A 294 -5.33 -3.62 6.62
C ILE A 294 -4.32 -4.14 7.64
N LEU A 295 -4.22 -5.45 7.76
CA LEU A 295 -3.31 -6.13 8.69
C LEU A 295 -2.09 -6.71 7.97
N GLU A 296 -1.11 -7.16 8.76
CA GLU A 296 0.15 -7.77 8.34
C GLU A 296 0.04 -8.68 7.09
N GLY A 297 0.98 -8.50 6.17
CA GLY A 297 1.11 -9.26 4.93
C GLY A 297 0.13 -8.88 3.83
N THR A 298 -0.78 -7.92 4.07
CA THR A 298 -1.76 -7.48 3.08
C THR A 298 -1.17 -6.48 2.10
N GLN A 299 -1.33 -6.72 0.80
CA GLN A 299 -0.84 -5.85 -0.27
C GLN A 299 -2.01 -5.33 -1.08
N VAL A 300 -2.15 -4.00 -1.15
CA VAL A 300 -3.13 -3.34 -2.02
C VAL A 300 -2.39 -2.39 -2.95
N THR A 301 -2.55 -2.56 -4.27
CA THR A 301 -1.86 -1.69 -5.24
C THR A 301 -2.49 -0.31 -5.27
N GLU A 302 -3.80 -0.24 -5.46
CA GLU A 302 -4.57 1.01 -5.43
C GLU A 302 -5.82 0.83 -4.56
N ALA A 303 -6.07 1.80 -3.68
CA ALA A 303 -7.29 1.88 -2.90
C ALA A 303 -8.04 3.18 -3.22
N TYR A 304 -9.31 3.06 -3.61
CA TYR A 304 -10.18 4.18 -3.92
C TYR A 304 -11.23 4.35 -2.82
N VAL A 305 -11.24 5.52 -2.18
CA VAL A 305 -12.23 5.91 -1.18
C VAL A 305 -13.23 6.86 -1.83
N ARG A 306 -14.47 6.40 -2.01
CA ARG A 306 -15.55 7.16 -2.70
C ARG A 306 -16.60 7.74 -1.76
N VAL A 307 -16.53 7.41 -0.48
CA VAL A 307 -17.49 7.86 0.52
C VAL A 307 -16.83 8.03 1.89
N PRO A 308 -17.41 8.87 2.78
CA PRO A 308 -16.95 8.98 4.16
C PRO A 308 -16.80 7.62 4.85
N SER A 309 -15.56 7.29 5.23
CA SER A 309 -15.19 5.96 5.76
C SER A 309 -13.85 6.03 6.50
N MET A 310 -13.51 4.96 7.21
CA MET A 310 -12.25 4.82 7.94
C MET A 310 -11.37 3.76 7.27
N VAL A 311 -10.11 4.12 7.00
CA VAL A 311 -9.07 3.18 6.57
C VAL A 311 -7.99 3.14 7.64
N GLU A 312 -7.81 1.96 8.23
CA GLU A 312 -6.80 1.71 9.25
C GLU A 312 -5.78 0.70 8.73
N GLN A 313 -4.50 1.06 8.78
CA GLN A 313 -3.40 0.21 8.36
C GLN A 313 -2.48 -0.09 9.54
N ASP A 314 -2.56 -1.34 10.00
CA ASP A 314 -1.66 -1.96 10.98
C ASP A 314 -0.94 -3.15 10.31
N ALA A 315 -0.18 -2.82 9.27
CA ALA A 315 0.55 -3.79 8.47
C ALA A 315 2.06 -3.66 8.72
N GLU A 316 2.70 -4.74 9.16
CA GLU A 316 4.16 -4.86 9.08
C GLU A 316 4.56 -5.20 7.63
N GLY A 317 5.25 -4.30 6.93
CA GLY A 317 5.73 -4.52 5.57
C GLY A 317 4.93 -3.77 4.50
N GLU A 318 4.54 -4.44 3.41
CA GLU A 318 3.72 -3.81 2.36
C GLU A 318 2.26 -3.69 2.85
N GLY A 319 1.61 -2.57 2.55
CA GLY A 319 0.21 -2.25 2.83
C GLY A 319 -0.48 -1.69 1.58
N ILE A 320 -1.18 -0.56 1.71
CA ILE A 320 -1.71 0.19 0.56
C ILE A 320 -0.58 1.01 -0.09
N LYS A 321 -0.31 0.78 -1.37
CA LYS A 321 0.73 1.52 -2.13
C LYS A 321 0.27 2.91 -2.54
N ALA A 322 -0.96 3.03 -3.04
CA ALA A 322 -1.57 4.31 -3.38
C ALA A 322 -3.01 4.35 -2.88
N LEU A 323 -3.32 5.32 -2.01
CA LEU A 323 -4.67 5.61 -1.57
C LEU A 323 -5.17 6.86 -2.28
N ILE A 324 -6.30 6.75 -2.98
CA ILE A 324 -6.94 7.83 -3.71
C ILE A 324 -8.30 8.12 -3.08
N VAL A 325 -8.51 9.35 -2.65
CA VAL A 325 -9.83 9.83 -2.19
C VAL A 325 -10.51 10.53 -3.37
N GLU A 326 -11.56 9.91 -3.92
CA GLU A 326 -12.25 10.39 -5.13
C GLU A 326 -13.52 11.16 -4.82
N GLU A 327 -14.21 10.81 -3.72
CA GLU A 327 -15.49 11.43 -3.40
C GLU A 327 -15.74 11.46 -1.88
N ILE A 328 -16.25 12.60 -1.40
CA ILE A 328 -16.73 12.80 -0.03
C ILE A 328 -18.10 13.47 -0.17
N LEU A 329 -19.16 12.74 0.14
CA LEU A 329 -20.52 13.24 0.06
C LEU A 329 -20.97 13.85 1.39
N GLY A 330 -21.65 14.99 1.32
CA GLY A 330 -22.28 15.62 2.48
C GLY A 330 -21.29 16.25 3.47
N ASP A 331 -21.58 16.11 4.76
CA ASP A 331 -20.77 16.61 5.89
C ASP A 331 -19.90 15.52 6.54
N GLY A 332 -19.80 14.35 5.91
CA GLY A 332 -18.95 13.25 6.37
C GLY A 332 -17.46 13.53 6.18
N GLU A 333 -16.63 12.68 6.80
CA GLU A 333 -15.18 12.75 6.72
C GLU A 333 -14.58 11.39 6.36
N VAL A 334 -13.44 11.42 5.66
CA VAL A 334 -12.58 10.25 5.48
C VAL A 334 -11.52 10.26 6.57
N VAL A 335 -11.40 9.15 7.29
CA VAL A 335 -10.45 9.02 8.39
C VAL A 335 -9.38 8.00 8.00
N LEU A 336 -8.12 8.37 8.19
CA LEU A 336 -6.96 7.54 7.90
C LEU A 336 -6.16 7.34 9.18
N SER A 337 -5.68 6.11 9.40
CA SER A 337 -4.79 5.79 10.51
C SER A 337 -3.79 4.73 10.07
N GLY A 338 -2.52 4.93 10.39
CA GLY A 338 -1.42 4.05 9.99
C GLY A 338 -0.47 4.69 8.97
N ASP A 339 0.46 3.87 8.47
CA ASP A 339 1.51 4.33 7.58
C ASP A 339 1.11 4.20 6.10
N PHE A 340 1.30 5.22 5.28
CA PHE A 340 0.94 5.21 3.86
C PHE A 340 2.08 5.74 2.97
N ALA A 341 2.35 5.05 1.86
CA ALA A 341 3.35 5.52 0.90
C ALA A 341 2.84 6.70 0.05
N SER A 342 1.55 6.73 -0.27
CA SER A 342 0.98 7.84 -1.05
C SER A 342 -0.52 7.98 -0.76
N VAL A 343 -0.94 9.22 -0.50
CA VAL A 343 -2.34 9.63 -0.38
C VAL A 343 -2.62 10.75 -1.38
N SER A 344 -3.46 10.49 -2.38
CA SER A 344 -3.90 11.45 -3.39
C SER A 344 -5.34 11.86 -3.10
N ILE A 345 -5.60 13.17 -2.96
CA ILE A 345 -6.91 13.73 -2.66
C ILE A 345 -7.43 14.42 -3.92
N ARG A 346 -8.47 13.83 -4.53
CA ARG A 346 -9.05 14.24 -5.83
C ARG A 346 -10.47 14.81 -5.72
N VAL A 347 -10.95 15.05 -4.51
CA VAL A 347 -12.30 15.56 -4.22
C VAL A 347 -12.41 17.06 -4.42
N GLU A 348 -13.55 17.56 -4.87
CA GLU A 348 -13.81 19.01 -4.96
C GLU A 348 -13.87 19.67 -3.58
N SER A 349 -14.52 19.00 -2.62
CA SER A 349 -14.64 19.45 -1.23
C SER A 349 -14.76 18.25 -0.29
N GLY A 350 -14.41 18.46 0.98
CA GLY A 350 -14.54 17.43 2.00
C GLY A 350 -13.48 17.53 3.09
N LYS A 351 -13.68 16.76 4.15
CA LYS A 351 -12.76 16.70 5.28
C LYS A 351 -12.06 15.34 5.32
N ILE A 352 -10.73 15.39 5.39
CA ILE A 352 -9.87 14.22 5.58
C ILE A 352 -9.18 14.39 6.92
N VAL A 353 -9.24 13.37 7.77
CA VAL A 353 -8.58 13.34 9.08
C VAL A 353 -7.55 12.23 9.07
N VAL A 354 -6.30 12.56 9.37
CA VAL A 354 -5.26 11.56 9.62
C VAL A 354 -5.07 11.50 11.14
N GLU A 355 -5.43 10.40 11.77
CA GLU A 355 -5.40 10.28 13.24
C GLU A 355 -3.99 10.02 13.79
N GLY A 356 -3.18 9.22 13.08
CA GLY A 356 -1.82 8.86 13.46
C GLY A 356 -1.10 8.08 12.37
N GLY A 357 0.24 8.05 12.43
CA GLY A 357 1.09 7.31 11.48
C GLY A 357 2.04 8.19 10.67
N HIS A 358 2.75 7.57 9.73
CA HIS A 358 3.67 8.23 8.80
C HIS A 358 3.14 8.18 7.36
N ILE A 359 3.16 9.31 6.66
CA ILE A 359 2.79 9.37 5.25
C ILE A 359 3.98 9.91 4.44
N ASP A 360 4.49 9.13 3.49
CA ASP A 360 5.63 9.54 2.66
C ASP A 360 5.24 10.73 1.76
N GLU A 361 4.06 10.67 1.14
CA GLU A 361 3.53 11.73 0.29
C GLU A 361 2.01 11.90 0.40
N ILE A 362 1.56 13.13 0.64
CA ILE A 362 0.18 13.55 0.46
C ILE A 362 0.14 14.54 -0.70
N THR A 363 -0.70 14.29 -1.70
CA THR A 363 -0.97 15.22 -2.80
C THR A 363 -2.42 15.68 -2.77
N VAL A 364 -2.65 16.98 -2.58
CA VAL A 364 -3.94 17.62 -2.81
C VAL A 364 -3.99 18.05 -4.27
N GLU A 365 -4.72 17.28 -5.07
CA GLU A 365 -4.73 17.39 -6.53
C GLU A 365 -5.51 18.63 -7.00
N SER A 366 -5.19 19.12 -8.20
CA SER A 366 -5.80 20.34 -8.78
C SER A 366 -7.34 20.34 -8.91
N THR A 367 -7.99 19.19 -8.73
CA THR A 367 -9.46 19.10 -8.69
C THR A 367 -10.06 19.56 -7.36
N ALA A 368 -9.25 19.70 -6.30
CA ALA A 368 -9.68 20.15 -4.99
C ALA A 368 -9.89 21.68 -4.92
N ALA A 369 -10.89 22.10 -4.15
CA ALA A 369 -11.19 23.52 -3.95
C ALA A 369 -11.47 23.87 -2.48
N ASP A 370 -12.29 23.06 -1.80
CA ASP A 370 -12.71 23.30 -0.41
C ASP A 370 -12.36 22.07 0.46
N VAL A 371 -11.11 21.64 0.38
CA VAL A 371 -10.59 20.51 1.15
C VAL A 371 -10.01 20.96 2.48
N VAL A 372 -10.35 20.24 3.54
CA VAL A 372 -9.75 20.37 4.88
C VAL A 372 -9.03 19.07 5.23
N LEU A 373 -7.72 19.14 5.40
CA LEU A 373 -6.87 18.04 5.86
C LEU A 373 -6.46 18.30 7.32
N GLU A 374 -6.92 17.47 8.25
CA GLU A 374 -6.58 17.57 9.68
C GLU A 374 -5.53 16.52 10.04
N LEU A 375 -4.35 16.96 10.50
CA LEU A 375 -3.27 16.07 10.92
C LEU A 375 -3.22 15.94 12.45
N GLY A 376 -3.49 14.73 12.95
CA GLY A 376 -3.37 14.39 14.38
C GLY A 376 -1.96 14.61 14.93
N SER A 377 -1.83 14.70 16.26
CA SER A 377 -0.56 15.03 16.92
C SER A 377 0.55 13.99 16.72
N ASP A 378 0.16 12.75 16.43
CA ASP A 378 1.07 11.62 16.23
C ASP A 378 1.29 11.34 14.73
N VAL A 379 0.88 12.27 13.85
CA VAL A 379 1.07 12.17 12.40
C VAL A 379 2.38 12.85 11.98
N SER A 380 3.10 12.21 11.06
CA SER A 380 4.22 12.80 10.34
C SER A 380 4.05 12.65 8.83
N VAL A 381 4.26 13.72 8.09
CA VAL A 381 4.18 13.74 6.62
C VAL A 381 5.54 14.16 6.06
N ALA A 382 6.17 13.33 5.23
CA ALA A 382 7.45 13.68 4.62
C ALA A 382 7.27 14.71 3.49
N ASN A 383 6.36 14.46 2.56
CA ASN A 383 6.09 15.38 1.45
C ASN A 383 4.60 15.72 1.37
N LEU A 384 4.27 17.00 1.55
CA LEU A 384 2.95 17.53 1.28
C LEU A 384 3.00 18.34 -0.02
N VAL A 385 2.21 17.94 -1.03
CA VAL A 385 2.08 18.63 -2.31
C VAL A 385 0.68 19.23 -2.41
N MET A 386 0.62 20.55 -2.64
CA MET A 386 -0.62 21.32 -2.73
C MET A 386 -0.79 21.89 -4.14
N ASP A 387 -1.44 21.13 -5.02
CA ASP A 387 -1.78 21.55 -6.40
C ASP A 387 -3.13 22.27 -6.50
N ALA A 388 -3.82 22.41 -5.37
CA ALA A 388 -5.09 23.10 -5.22
C ALA A 388 -5.13 23.92 -3.92
N PRO A 389 -5.99 24.96 -3.85
CA PRO A 389 -6.26 25.64 -2.58
C PRO A 389 -6.95 24.67 -1.62
N ALA A 390 -6.34 24.46 -0.46
CA ALA A 390 -6.91 23.67 0.63
C ALA A 390 -6.33 24.12 1.97
N THR A 391 -7.00 23.73 3.05
CA THR A 391 -6.56 24.01 4.41
C THR A 391 -5.97 22.74 5.03
N VAL A 392 -4.74 22.83 5.51
CA VAL A 392 -4.08 21.80 6.31
C VAL A 392 -3.98 22.31 7.74
N GLY A 393 -4.66 21.62 8.64
CA GLY A 393 -4.74 21.93 10.07
C GLY A 393 -4.09 20.87 10.94
N GLY A 394 -4.32 21.00 12.24
CA GLY A 394 -3.86 20.04 13.24
C GLY A 394 -2.46 20.32 13.79
N THR A 395 -1.88 19.33 14.46
CA THR A 395 -0.62 19.45 15.19
C THR A 395 0.46 18.45 14.76
N GLY A 396 0.17 17.62 13.76
CA GLY A 396 1.16 16.75 13.13
C GLY A 396 2.28 17.52 12.43
N THR A 397 3.39 16.84 12.17
CA THR A 397 4.58 17.44 11.56
C THR A 397 4.61 17.25 10.04
N ILE A 398 5.14 18.25 9.34
CA ILE A 398 5.35 18.21 7.88
C ILE A 398 6.84 18.51 7.64
N GLU A 399 7.57 17.60 6.98
CA GLU A 399 8.96 17.85 6.63
C GLU A 399 9.03 18.85 5.47
N THR A 400 8.52 18.48 4.29
CA THR A 400 8.50 19.36 3.11
C THR A 400 7.07 19.67 2.68
N ALA A 401 6.75 20.96 2.52
CA ALA A 401 5.52 21.42 1.88
C ALA A 401 5.82 22.10 0.54
N THR A 402 5.40 21.46 -0.56
CA THR A 402 5.42 22.04 -1.91
C THR A 402 4.05 22.61 -2.24
N VAL A 403 3.97 23.92 -2.48
CA VAL A 403 2.71 24.62 -2.77
C VAL A 403 2.74 25.20 -4.17
N ASN A 404 1.91 24.63 -5.05
CA ASN A 404 1.81 24.97 -6.46
C ASN A 404 0.54 25.78 -6.79
N ALA A 405 -0.43 25.84 -5.88
CA ALA A 405 -1.66 26.61 -6.04
C ALA A 405 -1.80 27.70 -4.96
N SER A 406 -2.13 28.92 -5.41
CA SER A 406 -2.37 30.03 -4.49
C SER A 406 -3.63 29.83 -3.66
N GLY A 407 -3.60 30.32 -2.42
CA GLY A 407 -4.72 30.21 -1.48
C GLY A 407 -4.68 28.98 -0.57
N ALA A 408 -3.64 28.14 -0.68
CA ALA A 408 -3.38 27.11 0.31
C ALA A 408 -3.11 27.72 1.70
N VAL A 409 -3.63 27.06 2.72
CA VAL A 409 -3.44 27.42 4.14
C VAL A 409 -2.84 26.21 4.84
N ILE A 410 -1.68 26.36 5.47
CA ILE A 410 -1.07 25.35 6.35
C ILE A 410 -0.92 26.01 7.73
N GLU A 411 -1.70 25.53 8.70
CA GLU A 411 -1.78 26.15 10.02
C GLU A 411 -0.52 25.92 10.87
N GLN A 412 0.14 24.78 10.68
CA GLN A 412 1.42 24.42 11.27
C GLN A 412 2.61 24.91 10.41
N GLN A 413 3.81 24.91 10.99
CA GLN A 413 5.05 25.28 10.30
C GLN A 413 5.76 24.02 9.76
N PRO A 414 5.88 23.84 8.43
CA PRO A 414 6.74 22.80 7.84
C PRO A 414 8.23 23.07 8.08
N GLU A 415 9.06 22.04 8.03
CA GLU A 415 10.53 22.21 8.12
C GLU A 415 11.10 22.91 6.89
N GLU A 416 10.61 22.56 5.70
CA GLU A 416 10.92 23.18 4.42
C GLU A 416 9.64 23.55 3.66
N VAL A 417 9.63 24.73 3.06
CA VAL A 417 8.52 25.22 2.23
C VAL A 417 9.05 25.57 0.84
N VAL A 418 8.47 24.98 -0.19
CA VAL A 418 8.75 25.23 -1.60
C VAL A 418 7.50 25.83 -2.25
N LEU A 419 7.61 27.05 -2.78
CA LEU A 419 6.51 27.72 -3.47
C LEU A 419 6.76 27.71 -4.98
N GLY A 420 5.73 27.39 -5.76
CA GLY A 420 5.73 27.57 -7.22
C GLY A 420 5.80 29.05 -7.62
N GLU A 421 6.16 29.33 -8.87
CA GLU A 421 6.23 30.72 -9.37
C GLU A 421 4.88 31.43 -9.26
N ASP A 422 4.89 32.69 -8.81
CA ASP A 422 3.70 33.52 -8.61
C ASP A 422 2.65 32.94 -7.61
N VAL A 423 3.04 31.95 -6.80
CA VAL A 423 2.17 31.35 -5.78
C VAL A 423 2.20 32.13 -4.47
N THR A 424 1.04 32.28 -3.82
CA THR A 424 0.91 32.79 -2.45
C THR A 424 0.15 31.81 -1.55
N ALA A 425 0.60 31.66 -0.31
CA ALA A 425 0.01 30.75 0.67
C ALA A 425 0.03 31.37 2.07
N ILE A 426 -0.79 30.85 2.98
CA ILE A 426 -0.71 31.19 4.41
C ILE A 426 -0.04 30.02 5.11
N ILE A 427 1.14 30.24 5.70
CA ILE A 427 1.88 29.24 6.45
C ILE A 427 2.06 29.73 7.88
N ALA A 428 1.65 28.93 8.87
CA ALA A 428 1.71 29.29 10.28
C ALA A 428 1.08 30.66 10.62
N GLY A 429 0.02 31.03 9.88
CA GLY A 429 -0.69 32.31 10.03
C GLY A 429 -0.05 33.52 9.35
N GLU A 430 1.08 33.34 8.65
CA GLU A 430 1.74 34.39 7.87
C GLU A 430 1.57 34.18 6.36
N GLU A 431 1.29 35.25 5.63
CA GLU A 431 1.23 35.21 4.16
C GLU A 431 2.66 35.11 3.60
N VAL A 432 2.95 34.00 2.92
CA VAL A 432 4.19 33.77 2.18
C VAL A 432 3.89 33.84 0.69
N ALA A 433 4.80 34.45 -0.05
CA ALA A 433 4.73 34.55 -1.50
C ALA A 433 6.01 33.99 -2.10
N TYR A 434 5.92 33.43 -3.30
CA TYR A 434 7.10 33.07 -4.07
C TYR A 434 8.07 34.24 -4.12
N ALA A 435 9.23 34.04 -3.51
CA ALA A 435 10.37 34.91 -3.70
C ALA A 435 11.15 34.29 -4.87
N PRO A 436 11.12 34.89 -6.09
CA PRO A 436 12.04 34.46 -7.13
C PRO A 436 13.44 34.46 -6.53
N PRO A 437 14.28 33.45 -6.84
CA PRO A 437 15.65 33.45 -6.38
C PRO A 437 16.20 34.83 -6.71
N VAL A 438 16.55 35.57 -5.65
CA VAL A 438 17.07 36.92 -5.82
C VAL A 438 18.20 36.76 -6.82
N ASP A 439 18.11 37.46 -7.96
CA ASP A 439 19.25 37.66 -8.82
C ASP A 439 20.23 38.45 -7.96
N ILE A 440 21.03 37.73 -7.17
CA ILE A 440 22.07 38.32 -6.36
C ILE A 440 22.98 38.93 -7.43
N PRO A 441 23.00 40.28 -7.59
CA PRO A 441 23.95 40.87 -8.52
C PRO A 441 25.29 40.34 -8.06
N ASP A 442 25.98 39.61 -8.94
CA ASP A 442 27.20 38.83 -8.66
C ASP A 442 27.68 39.10 -7.24
N LYS A 443 27.39 38.19 -6.31
CA LYS A 443 28.06 38.15 -5.00
C LYS A 443 29.48 38.61 -5.28
N PRO A 444 29.95 39.78 -4.76
CA PRO A 444 31.13 40.45 -5.31
C PRO A 444 32.18 39.38 -5.47
N TYR A 445 32.65 39.16 -6.71
CA TYR A 445 33.57 38.07 -7.01
C TYR A 445 34.70 38.16 -6.00
N PHE A 446 34.62 37.33 -4.96
CA PHE A 446 35.73 37.03 -4.11
C PHE A 446 36.46 35.98 -4.93
N PRO A 447 37.61 36.32 -5.55
CA PRO A 447 38.45 35.28 -6.11
C PRO A 447 38.57 34.17 -5.06
N PRO A 448 38.57 32.88 -5.45
CA PRO A 448 38.86 31.81 -4.50
C PRO A 448 40.10 32.23 -3.72
N GLU A 449 40.05 32.17 -2.38
CA GLU A 449 41.18 32.57 -1.54
C GLU A 449 42.43 31.89 -2.11
N GLU A 450 43.40 32.72 -2.54
CA GLU A 450 44.63 32.20 -3.12
C GLU A 450 45.26 31.28 -2.08
N PRO A 451 45.52 30.00 -2.41
CA PRO A 451 45.91 29.03 -1.42
C PRO A 451 47.19 29.49 -0.72
N GLU A 452 47.14 29.57 0.60
CA GLU A 452 48.17 30.20 1.41
C GLU A 452 49.51 29.47 1.23
N ALA A 453 50.57 30.21 0.92
CA ALA A 453 51.89 29.61 0.74
C ALA A 453 52.46 29.12 2.08
N VAL A 454 53.00 27.91 2.10
CA VAL A 454 53.85 27.46 3.23
C VAL A 454 55.05 28.40 3.32
N SER A 455 55.17 29.12 4.43
CA SER A 455 56.10 30.25 4.56
C SER A 455 57.37 29.90 5.34
N ALA A 456 57.34 28.86 6.19
CA ALA A 456 58.52 28.38 6.91
C ALA A 456 58.41 26.91 7.29
N ILE A 457 59.56 26.26 7.40
CA ILE A 457 59.72 24.89 7.90
C ILE A 457 60.97 24.78 8.76
N SER A 458 60.87 24.16 9.92
CA SER A 458 62.00 23.80 10.79
C SER A 458 61.89 22.36 11.26
N VAL A 459 63.03 21.79 11.67
CA VAL A 459 63.09 20.45 12.26
C VAL A 459 63.50 20.58 13.72
N GLU A 460 62.75 19.92 14.60
CA GLU A 460 63.05 19.80 16.03
C GLU A 460 63.34 18.34 16.38
N GLY A 461 64.09 18.13 17.45
CA GLY A 461 64.52 16.80 17.91
C GLY A 461 66.04 16.71 18.03
N VAL A 462 66.52 15.58 18.51
CA VAL A 462 67.95 15.29 18.66
C VAL A 462 68.39 14.43 17.49
N ALA A 463 69.47 14.81 16.82
CA ALA A 463 70.03 14.03 15.70
C ALA A 463 70.85 12.85 16.24
N LYS A 464 70.18 11.79 16.69
CA LYS A 464 70.79 10.58 17.25
C LYS A 464 70.00 9.36 16.78
N VAL A 465 70.68 8.25 16.46
CA VAL A 465 70.01 7.00 16.05
C VAL A 465 69.01 6.56 17.12
N GLY A 466 67.78 6.26 16.70
CA GLY A 466 66.65 5.91 17.58
C GLY A 466 65.78 7.10 18.01
N GLU A 467 66.28 8.34 17.92
CA GLU A 467 65.52 9.54 18.27
C GLU A 467 64.59 10.00 17.14
N THR A 468 63.54 10.74 17.50
CA THR A 468 62.53 11.23 16.54
C THR A 468 62.76 12.70 16.22
N LEU A 469 62.89 13.00 14.93
CA LEU A 469 62.82 14.35 14.38
C LEU A 469 61.37 14.72 14.03
N THR A 470 60.98 15.96 14.29
CA THR A 470 59.63 16.49 14.04
C THR A 470 59.69 17.74 13.18
N ALA A 471 58.96 17.75 12.07
CA ALA A 471 58.81 18.91 11.20
C ALA A 471 57.76 19.90 11.74
N LYS A 472 58.12 21.18 11.82
CA LYS A 472 57.20 22.29 12.16
C LYS A 472 57.01 23.22 10.98
N VAL A 473 55.78 23.30 10.50
CA VAL A 473 55.36 24.07 9.33
C VAL A 473 54.64 25.35 9.76
N THR A 474 54.89 26.45 9.06
CA THR A 474 54.17 27.72 9.23
C THR A 474 53.39 28.06 7.95
N PRO A 475 52.09 28.40 8.04
CA PRO A 475 51.27 28.56 9.26
C PRO A 475 50.96 27.23 9.98
N SER A 476 50.70 27.31 11.29
CA SER A 476 50.36 26.12 12.09
C SER A 476 49.00 25.56 11.66
N GLY A 477 48.98 24.34 11.13
CA GLY A 477 47.77 23.71 10.60
C GLY A 477 47.79 23.53 9.07
N ALA A 478 48.84 24.02 8.39
CA ALA A 478 49.02 23.78 6.97
C ALA A 478 49.02 22.28 6.62
N THR A 479 48.18 21.89 5.66
CA THR A 479 48.16 20.53 5.10
C THR A 479 49.28 20.37 4.09
N VAL A 480 50.28 19.53 4.39
CA VAL A 480 51.47 19.34 3.55
C VAL A 480 51.83 17.86 3.38
N ASN A 481 52.46 17.54 2.25
CA ASN A 481 53.19 16.28 2.07
C ASN A 481 54.63 16.45 2.54
N TYR A 482 55.16 15.47 3.29
CA TYR A 482 56.54 15.49 3.79
C TYR A 482 57.43 14.58 2.95
N LYS A 483 58.70 14.94 2.84
CA LYS A 483 59.73 14.16 2.18
C LYS A 483 61.06 14.35 2.89
N TRP A 484 61.44 13.38 3.71
CA TRP A 484 62.72 13.41 4.43
C TRP A 484 63.88 13.01 3.53
N GLN A 485 65.02 13.65 3.72
CA GLN A 485 66.21 13.48 2.92
C GLN A 485 67.46 13.42 3.78
N ARG A 486 68.47 12.69 3.32
CA ARG A 486 69.78 12.56 3.97
C ARG A 486 70.94 12.85 3.04
N SER A 487 72.01 13.43 3.58
CA SER A 487 73.26 13.73 2.86
C SER A 487 74.49 13.47 3.74
N ALA A 488 75.58 13.03 3.13
CA ALA A 488 76.89 12.94 3.77
C ALA A 488 77.79 14.16 3.48
N SER A 489 77.28 15.15 2.72
CA SER A 489 78.06 16.34 2.33
C SER A 489 78.37 17.25 3.52
N GLU A 490 79.62 17.68 3.64
CA GLU A 490 80.09 18.56 4.72
C GLU A 490 79.45 19.97 4.67
N ASP A 491 78.99 20.41 3.49
CA ASP A 491 78.40 21.75 3.30
C ASP A 491 76.95 21.88 3.78
N LYS A 492 76.32 20.74 4.16
CA LYS A 492 74.94 20.62 4.66
C LYS A 492 73.84 21.08 3.69
N ILE A 493 74.18 21.33 2.43
CA ILE A 493 73.30 21.91 1.42
C ILE A 493 73.18 20.98 0.21
N SER A 494 74.27 20.35 -0.21
CA SER A 494 74.35 19.54 -1.43
C SER A 494 74.15 18.04 -1.18
N GLU A 495 73.90 17.31 -2.28
CA GLU A 495 73.86 15.83 -2.32
C GLU A 495 72.82 15.15 -1.42
N PHE A 496 71.70 15.82 -1.14
CA PHE A 496 70.59 15.20 -0.43
C PHE A 496 69.85 14.20 -1.31
N SER A 497 69.68 12.99 -0.76
CA SER A 497 68.90 11.91 -1.35
C SER A 497 67.66 11.64 -0.51
N ASP A 498 66.57 11.28 -1.18
CA ASP A 498 65.29 10.96 -0.52
C ASP A 498 65.41 9.70 0.31
N ILE A 499 64.83 9.72 1.51
CA ILE A 499 64.69 8.54 2.36
C ILE A 499 63.37 7.85 1.96
N PRO A 500 63.41 6.65 1.36
CA PRO A 500 62.20 6.00 0.87
C PRO A 500 61.18 5.76 1.98
N GLY A 501 59.91 6.14 1.76
CA GLY A 501 58.81 5.92 2.69
C GLY A 501 58.73 6.90 3.87
N ALA A 502 59.72 7.78 4.05
CA ALA A 502 59.71 8.80 5.10
C ALA A 502 58.87 10.01 4.66
N THR A 503 57.55 9.87 4.72
CA THR A 503 56.57 10.88 4.27
C THR A 503 55.66 11.41 5.38
N ALA A 504 55.96 11.07 6.63
CA ALA A 504 55.23 11.55 7.80
C ALA A 504 55.82 12.86 8.34
N LYS A 505 55.03 13.55 9.19
CA LYS A 505 55.46 14.76 9.91
C LYS A 505 56.67 14.52 10.82
N THR A 506 56.84 13.29 11.29
CA THR A 506 57.96 12.85 12.12
C THR A 506 58.79 11.80 11.39
N TYR A 507 60.06 11.70 11.75
CA TYR A 507 60.98 10.69 11.23
C TYR A 507 61.86 10.16 12.36
N VAL A 508 61.88 8.84 12.54
CA VAL A 508 62.75 8.16 13.50
C VAL A 508 64.07 7.87 12.81
N LEU A 509 65.17 8.33 13.40
CA LEU A 509 66.51 8.17 12.86
C LEU A 509 66.97 6.71 12.99
N THR A 510 67.56 6.20 11.93
CA THR A 510 68.01 4.80 11.82
C THR A 510 69.53 4.72 11.74
N GLU A 511 70.10 3.52 11.87
CA GLU A 511 71.54 3.31 11.69
C GLU A 511 72.04 3.77 10.31
N ASP A 512 71.18 3.70 9.28
CA ASP A 512 71.52 4.19 7.93
C ASP A 512 71.71 5.71 7.87
N ASP A 513 71.27 6.44 8.89
CA ASP A 513 71.39 7.89 9.00
C ASP A 513 72.62 8.33 9.79
N LEU A 514 73.35 7.40 10.43
CA LEU A 514 74.58 7.68 11.17
C LEU A 514 75.58 8.46 10.31
N ASP A 515 76.19 9.49 10.89
CA ASP A 515 77.13 10.39 10.22
C ASP A 515 76.53 11.13 9.00
N ARG A 516 75.20 11.33 8.96
CA ARG A 516 74.51 12.10 7.91
C ARG A 516 73.80 13.34 8.45
N TRP A 517 73.57 14.29 7.55
CA TRP A 517 72.68 15.42 7.74
C TRP A 517 71.28 15.06 7.27
N ILE A 518 70.25 15.44 8.04
CA ILE A 518 68.85 15.16 7.76
C ILE A 518 68.09 16.47 7.54
N LYS A 519 67.28 16.53 6.50
CA LYS A 519 66.36 17.66 6.27
C LYS A 519 65.01 17.14 5.77
N VAL A 520 64.00 18.01 5.80
CA VAL A 520 62.68 17.69 5.27
C VAL A 520 62.26 18.73 4.26
N GLU A 521 61.74 18.27 3.13
CA GLU A 521 61.00 19.07 2.18
C GLU A 521 59.51 18.87 2.42
N VAL A 522 58.76 19.98 2.44
CA VAL A 522 57.31 19.98 2.55
C VAL A 522 56.69 20.66 1.35
N THR A 523 55.61 20.09 0.81
CA THR A 523 54.83 20.70 -0.28
C THR A 523 53.39 20.88 0.17
N GLY A 524 52.88 22.11 0.07
CA GLY A 524 51.49 22.46 0.37
C GLY A 524 50.48 21.65 -0.43
N THR A 525 49.38 21.28 0.21
CA THR A 525 48.26 20.53 -0.40
C THR A 525 46.92 21.10 0.06
N GLY A 526 45.85 20.85 -0.69
CA GLY A 526 44.52 21.39 -0.38
C GLY A 526 44.50 22.92 -0.52
N ASN A 527 44.26 23.63 0.58
CA ASN A 527 44.20 25.09 0.62
C ASN A 527 45.58 25.76 0.79
N TYR A 528 46.68 24.99 0.75
CA TYR A 528 48.04 25.51 0.88
C TYR A 528 48.88 25.18 -0.34
N THR A 529 49.82 26.07 -0.71
CA THR A 529 50.73 25.88 -1.85
C THR A 529 52.20 26.12 -1.50
N GLY A 530 53.09 25.89 -2.47
CA GLY A 530 54.53 26.10 -2.34
C GLY A 530 55.26 24.89 -1.79
N THR A 531 56.57 24.86 -2.05
CA THR A 531 57.50 23.85 -1.53
C THR A 531 58.57 24.56 -0.71
N MET A 532 58.81 24.07 0.49
CA MET A 532 59.83 24.60 1.40
C MET A 532 60.69 23.47 1.92
N THR A 533 61.99 23.73 2.09
CA THR A 533 62.94 22.76 2.62
C THR A 533 63.54 23.30 3.91
N SER A 534 63.64 22.47 4.94
CA SER A 534 64.26 22.85 6.21
C SER A 534 65.76 23.02 6.07
N ASN A 535 66.36 23.74 7.02
CA ASN A 535 67.78 23.57 7.31
C ASN A 535 68.06 22.13 7.72
N ALA A 536 69.26 21.64 7.42
CA ALA A 536 69.66 20.29 7.81
C ALA A 536 70.06 20.23 9.29
N VAL A 537 69.69 19.14 9.96
CA VAL A 537 70.04 18.80 11.35
C VAL A 537 70.96 17.57 11.35
N GLY A 538 71.92 17.54 12.27
CA GLY A 538 72.98 16.51 12.29
C GLY A 538 74.32 17.07 12.80
N LEU A 539 75.43 16.34 12.63
CA LEU A 539 75.50 14.95 12.12
C LEU A 539 74.78 14.00 13.08
N VAL A 540 74.09 12.99 12.55
CA VAL A 540 73.39 12.01 13.39
C VAL A 540 74.42 11.19 14.17
N GLU A 541 74.31 11.21 15.49
CA GLU A 541 75.19 10.49 16.41
C GLU A 541 74.68 9.06 16.67
N ALA A 542 75.56 8.15 17.10
CA ALA A 542 75.19 6.79 17.48
C ALA A 542 74.27 6.76 18.72
N ALA A 543 73.42 5.73 18.83
CA ALA A 543 72.68 5.47 20.05
C ALA A 543 73.67 5.24 21.23
N GLU A 544 73.32 5.68 22.45
CA GLU A 544 74.15 5.34 23.63
C GLU A 544 73.92 3.86 23.95
N GLU A 545 74.99 3.07 24.01
CA GLU A 545 74.94 1.72 24.59
C GLU A 545 74.80 1.87 26.12
N GLU A 546 73.64 1.49 26.65
CA GLU A 546 73.48 1.24 28.09
C GLU A 546 74.45 0.10 28.49
N PRO A 547 75.31 0.26 29.50
CA PRO A 547 76.25 -0.79 29.89
C PRO A 547 75.50 -2.02 30.41
N ASP A 548 75.82 -3.20 29.86
CA ASP A 548 75.32 -4.51 30.28
C ASP A 548 75.33 -4.66 31.82
N GLU A 549 74.14 -4.64 32.45
CA GLU A 549 74.01 -5.01 33.86
C GLU A 549 74.26 -6.51 34.02
N LEU A 550 75.40 -6.82 34.66
CA LEU A 550 75.79 -8.11 35.20
C LEU A 550 74.64 -8.75 36.01
N ILE A 551 74.06 -9.85 35.49
CA ILE A 551 73.12 -10.68 36.25
C ILE A 551 73.91 -11.45 37.32
N GLU A 552 73.83 -10.99 38.57
CA GLU A 552 74.34 -11.69 39.75
C GLU A 552 73.36 -12.79 40.19
N TYR A 553 73.87 -14.03 40.27
CA TYR A 553 73.15 -15.21 40.78
C TYR A 553 73.03 -15.19 42.32
N ALA A 554 71.81 -15.17 42.86
CA ALA A 554 71.48 -15.70 44.20
C ALA A 554 69.97 -16.05 44.27
N SER A 555 69.62 -17.34 44.25
CA SER A 555 69.33 -18.17 45.44
C SER A 555 67.98 -17.86 46.13
N THR A 556 66.96 -18.66 45.81
CA THR A 556 66.15 -19.36 46.82
C THR A 556 65.68 -20.70 46.27
N ALA A 557 65.94 -21.74 47.05
CA ALA A 557 65.55 -23.13 46.84
C ALA A 557 64.12 -23.42 47.33
N ASP A 558 63.63 -24.59 46.90
CA ASP A 558 62.51 -25.42 47.39
C ASP A 558 61.08 -24.89 47.19
N ALA A 559 60.10 -25.64 46.69
CA ALA A 559 59.91 -27.10 46.71
C ALA A 559 59.04 -27.58 45.50
N ASP A 560 59.57 -28.61 44.85
CA ASP A 560 58.95 -29.87 44.42
C ASP A 560 57.45 -30.02 44.05
N PHE A 561 57.28 -30.87 43.00
CA PHE A 561 56.24 -31.89 42.76
C PHE A 561 55.08 -31.55 41.80
N ASP A 562 54.68 -32.34 40.80
CA ASP A 562 55.23 -33.45 40.00
C ASP A 562 54.31 -33.57 38.76
N ILE A 563 54.85 -34.18 37.71
CA ILE A 563 54.31 -34.38 36.36
C ILE A 563 53.07 -35.30 36.36
N THR A 564 52.12 -35.05 35.45
CA THR A 564 51.47 -36.17 34.72
C THR A 564 51.02 -35.69 33.34
N VAL A 565 51.60 -36.33 32.32
CA VAL A 565 51.22 -36.26 30.91
C VAL A 565 50.14 -37.32 30.71
N ASP A 566 49.06 -36.99 29.99
CA ASP A 566 48.14 -37.98 29.45
C ASP A 566 47.84 -37.69 27.97
N PHE A 567 48.00 -38.73 27.15
CA PHE A 567 47.74 -38.77 25.72
C PHE A 567 46.40 -39.48 25.51
N GLY A 568 45.44 -38.79 24.89
CA GLY A 568 44.13 -39.37 24.56
C GLY A 568 43.79 -39.20 23.07
N THR A 569 43.73 -40.34 22.38
CA THR A 569 43.45 -40.58 20.97
C THR A 569 41.95 -40.65 20.62
N GLU A 570 41.65 -40.51 19.32
CA GLU A 570 40.46 -40.99 18.57
C GLU A 570 39.10 -40.31 18.94
N GLU A 571 38.11 -40.13 18.06
CA GLU A 571 37.71 -40.84 16.85
C GLU A 571 36.75 -39.95 16.02
N SER A 572 36.67 -40.26 14.72
CA SER A 572 35.73 -39.77 13.71
C SER A 572 34.26 -40.11 13.96
N ALA A 573 33.31 -39.31 13.44
CA ALA A 573 32.38 -39.76 12.39
C ALA A 573 31.36 -38.68 11.98
N ALA A 574 31.11 -38.67 10.68
CA ALA A 574 30.16 -37.89 9.89
C ALA A 574 28.68 -38.06 10.29
N ILE A 575 27.88 -37.02 10.03
CA ILE A 575 26.48 -37.15 9.57
C ILE A 575 26.21 -36.07 8.51
N ALA A 576 25.54 -36.52 7.44
CA ALA A 576 25.08 -35.76 6.27
C ALA A 576 23.87 -34.86 6.57
#